data_AF-A0A7W9B8S8-F1
#
_entry.id   AF-A0A7W9B8S8-F1
#
_cell.length_a   1.000
_cell.length_b   1.000
_cell.length_c   1.000
_cell.angle_alpha   90.00
_cell.angle_beta   90.00
_cell.angle_gamma   90.00
#
_symmetry.space_group_name_H-M   'P 1'
#
loop_
_entity.id
_entity.type
_entity.pdbx_description
1 polymer ?
#
loop_
_entity_poly.entity_id
_entity_poly.type
_entity_poly.pdbx_seq_one_letter_code
_entity_poly.pdbx_strand_id
1 'polypeptide(L)'
;MSTFGPLPVVPEVDAADPASFAALRAGRRPAVLRGLVAGWPAVAAAKRGDAAIVDYLIGCAPTRPVSGLMAPAEARGRFFYNDEVTGFNFRRLNGRLEDFLRELLRIGDAEAPPAMAVQSEAIAELLPAFAAANRLALLPGVAPRIWIGNRIRVAPHYDLMENVACCVAGRRRFTLFPPDQLANLYPGPFELTPAGTPVSMVDPFAPDLDRYPRFAEAWSHASEATLEPGDALYLPYMWWHGVESLEPVSILVNYWWTDHDPALGVPYDALLHNLLAFRHLPPADRAIWRAMLDHYVFEANGDPAAHLPRRAQGILGPASPQRLAAMRAMLRRIFEGGGK
;
A
#
# COMPACT_ATOMS: atom_id res chain seq x y z
N MET A 1 -3.16 27.75 -3.85
CA MET A 1 -3.51 27.23 -5.19
C MET A 1 -2.46 26.18 -5.54
N SER A 2 -2.87 24.99 -5.97
CA SER A 2 -1.92 23.94 -6.39
C SER A 2 -1.01 24.51 -7.49
N THR A 3 0.30 24.32 -7.35
CA THR A 3 1.30 24.69 -8.36
C THR A 3 1.05 23.99 -9.70
N PHE A 4 0.23 22.92 -9.69
CA PHE A 4 -0.12 22.14 -10.85
C PHE A 4 -1.63 22.16 -11.15
N GLY A 5 -1.97 21.99 -12.43
CA GLY A 5 -3.36 21.89 -12.90
C GLY A 5 -4.11 20.65 -12.38
N PRO A 6 -5.41 20.51 -12.70
CA PRO A 6 -6.21 19.37 -12.26
C PRO A 6 -5.67 18.04 -12.82
N LEU A 7 -5.77 16.99 -12.02
CA LEU A 7 -5.33 15.64 -12.42
C LEU A 7 -6.37 14.94 -13.28
N PRO A 8 -5.95 14.10 -14.26
CA PRO A 8 -6.83 13.16 -14.92
C PRO A 8 -7.53 12.25 -13.91
N VAL A 9 -8.83 12.00 -14.12
CA VAL A 9 -9.61 11.10 -13.27
C VAL A 9 -9.28 9.65 -13.63
N VAL A 10 -9.13 8.79 -12.62
CA VAL A 10 -8.96 7.35 -12.80
C VAL A 10 -10.20 6.76 -13.50
N PRO A 11 -10.04 5.91 -14.53
CA PRO A 11 -11.17 5.33 -15.25
C PRO A 11 -12.11 4.54 -14.34
N GLU A 12 -13.41 4.68 -14.59
CA GLU A 12 -14.44 3.84 -13.99
C GLU A 12 -14.67 2.61 -14.86
N VAL A 13 -14.76 1.43 -14.24
CA VAL A 13 -14.95 0.16 -14.95
C VAL A 13 -16.00 -0.67 -14.23
N ASP A 14 -16.87 -1.31 -15.01
CA ASP A 14 -17.77 -2.34 -14.51
C ASP A 14 -17.02 -3.68 -14.48
N ALA A 15 -16.46 -4.02 -13.32
CA ALA A 15 -15.73 -5.27 -13.10
C ALA A 15 -16.12 -5.90 -11.75
N ALA A 16 -17.42 -6.17 -11.60
CA ALA A 16 -18.01 -6.68 -10.36
C ALA A 16 -17.99 -8.23 -10.24
N ASP A 17 -17.57 -8.95 -11.28
CA ASP A 17 -17.48 -10.41 -11.30
C ASP A 17 -16.03 -10.89 -11.53
N PRO A 18 -15.70 -12.17 -11.21
CA PRO A 18 -14.33 -12.66 -11.32
C PRO A 18 -13.71 -12.59 -12.71
N ALA A 19 -14.50 -12.75 -13.79
CA ALA A 19 -13.97 -12.75 -15.15
C ALA A 19 -13.65 -11.33 -15.63
N SER A 20 -14.56 -10.38 -15.42
CA SER A 20 -14.32 -8.96 -15.72
C SER A 20 -13.19 -8.39 -14.86
N PHE A 21 -13.11 -8.78 -13.59
CA PHE A 21 -12.02 -8.37 -12.71
C PHE A 21 -10.67 -8.96 -13.11
N ALA A 22 -10.61 -10.21 -13.57
CA ALA A 22 -9.38 -10.77 -14.12
C ALA A 22 -8.89 -10.01 -15.36
N ALA A 23 -9.81 -9.59 -16.24
CA ALA A 23 -9.48 -8.76 -17.40
C ALA A 23 -8.96 -7.37 -16.99
N LEU A 24 -9.58 -6.75 -15.97
CA LEU A 24 -9.09 -5.50 -15.38
C LEU A 24 -7.66 -5.65 -14.83
N ARG A 25 -7.42 -6.71 -14.04
CA ARG A 25 -6.10 -6.99 -13.44
C ARG A 25 -5.01 -7.19 -14.49
N ALA A 26 -5.32 -7.85 -15.60
CA ALA A 26 -4.39 -8.03 -16.71
C ALA A 26 -3.91 -6.69 -17.31
N GLY A 27 -4.74 -5.64 -17.23
CA GLY A 27 -4.38 -4.29 -17.68
C GLY A 27 -3.37 -3.56 -16.80
N ARG A 28 -3.14 -4.01 -15.55
CA ARG A 28 -2.19 -3.44 -14.58
C ARG A 28 -2.30 -1.91 -14.42
N ARG A 29 -3.53 -1.39 -14.48
CA ARG A 29 -3.85 0.03 -14.28
C ARG A 29 -4.92 0.18 -13.19
N PRO A 30 -4.88 1.26 -12.40
CA PRO A 30 -5.93 1.54 -11.43
C PRO A 30 -7.27 1.76 -12.13
N ALA A 31 -8.33 1.34 -11.46
CA ALA A 31 -9.70 1.58 -11.89
C ALA A 31 -10.62 1.74 -10.69
N VAL A 32 -11.61 2.61 -10.83
CA VAL A 32 -12.69 2.76 -9.85
C VAL A 32 -13.82 1.78 -10.18
N LEU A 33 -14.25 1.03 -9.18
CA LEU A 33 -15.35 0.09 -9.21
C LEU A 33 -16.52 0.72 -8.42
N ARG A 34 -17.36 1.49 -9.11
CA ARG A 34 -18.45 2.25 -8.47
C ARG A 34 -19.47 1.31 -7.83
N GLY A 35 -19.86 1.61 -6.60
CA GLY A 35 -20.89 0.87 -5.87
C GLY A 35 -20.59 -0.61 -5.59
N LEU A 36 -19.35 -1.09 -5.78
CA LEU A 36 -18.96 -2.50 -5.61
C LEU A 36 -19.42 -3.09 -4.27
N VAL A 37 -19.36 -2.29 -3.20
CA VAL A 37 -19.76 -2.69 -1.85
C VAL A 37 -20.96 -1.92 -1.33
N ALA A 38 -21.74 -1.28 -2.20
CA ALA A 38 -22.89 -0.46 -1.79
C ALA A 38 -23.96 -1.23 -1.00
N GLY A 39 -24.04 -2.55 -1.18
CA GLY A 39 -24.96 -3.45 -0.47
C GLY A 39 -24.52 -3.82 0.95
N TRP A 40 -23.33 -3.40 1.41
CA TRP A 40 -22.85 -3.73 2.75
C TRP A 40 -23.68 -3.03 3.84
N PRO A 41 -24.08 -3.76 4.92
CA PRO A 41 -24.75 -3.14 6.07
C PRO A 41 -23.96 -1.99 6.69
N ALA A 42 -22.63 -2.06 6.70
CA ALA A 42 -21.77 -0.98 7.15
C ALA A 42 -21.92 0.28 6.29
N VAL A 43 -21.96 0.14 4.96
CA VAL A 43 -22.18 1.29 4.04
C VAL A 43 -23.56 1.89 4.25
N ALA A 44 -24.58 1.05 4.45
CA ALA A 44 -25.93 1.51 4.78
C ALA A 44 -25.97 2.27 6.12
N ALA A 45 -25.19 1.85 7.12
CA ALA A 45 -25.04 2.58 8.38
C ALA A 45 -24.32 3.92 8.19
N ALA A 46 -23.23 3.95 7.43
CA ALA A 46 -22.48 5.17 7.13
C ALA A 46 -23.33 6.22 6.41
N LYS A 47 -24.20 5.81 5.48
CA LYS A 47 -25.13 6.72 4.79
C LYS A 47 -26.18 7.35 5.70
N ARG A 48 -26.40 6.81 6.91
CA ARG A 48 -27.26 7.43 7.94
C ARG A 48 -26.51 8.44 8.82
N GLY A 49 -25.19 8.53 8.70
CA GLY A 49 -24.34 9.47 9.41
C GLY A 49 -23.29 8.81 10.32
N ASP A 50 -22.36 9.64 10.78
CA ASP A 50 -21.17 9.21 11.54
C ASP A 50 -21.52 8.45 12.82
N ALA A 51 -22.53 8.91 13.57
CA ALA A 51 -22.99 8.21 14.78
C ALA A 51 -23.52 6.80 14.46
N ALA A 52 -24.25 6.63 13.36
CA ALA A 52 -24.85 5.35 12.99
C ALA A 52 -23.80 4.30 12.58
N ILE A 53 -22.72 4.68 11.90
CA ILE A 53 -21.63 3.75 11.58
C ILE A 53 -20.76 3.45 12.81
N VAL A 54 -20.56 4.41 13.71
CA VAL A 54 -19.89 4.15 14.99
C VAL A 54 -20.67 3.16 15.84
N ASP A 55 -21.98 3.34 15.97
CA ASP A 55 -22.87 2.40 16.68
C ASP A 55 -22.84 1.02 16.03
N TYR A 56 -22.80 0.95 14.70
CA TYR A 56 -22.68 -0.32 13.97
C TYR A 56 -21.38 -1.05 14.30
N LEU A 57 -20.23 -0.37 14.32
CA LEU A 57 -18.93 -0.96 14.66
C LEU A 57 -18.87 -1.40 16.13
N ILE A 58 -19.39 -0.59 17.05
CA ILE A 58 -19.48 -0.95 18.47
C ILE A 58 -20.40 -2.18 18.65
N GLY A 59 -21.53 -2.22 17.95
CA GLY A 59 -22.47 -3.34 17.96
C GLY A 59 -21.91 -4.64 17.37
N CYS A 60 -20.85 -4.57 16.55
CA CYS A 60 -20.09 -5.73 16.09
C CYS A 60 -19.20 -6.35 17.20
N ALA A 61 -19.21 -5.79 18.41
CA ALA A 61 -18.51 -6.27 19.60
C ALA A 61 -16.99 -6.47 19.38
N PRO A 62 -16.20 -5.37 19.33
CA PRO A 62 -14.76 -5.44 19.19
C PRO A 62 -14.14 -6.38 20.23
N THR A 63 -13.31 -7.33 19.79
CA THR A 63 -12.86 -8.45 20.63
C THR A 63 -11.54 -8.18 21.35
N ARG A 64 -10.78 -7.19 20.89
CA ARG A 64 -9.44 -6.87 21.40
C ARG A 64 -9.12 -5.38 21.28
N PRO A 65 -8.11 -4.89 22.01
CA PRO A 65 -7.57 -3.54 21.81
C PRO A 65 -7.01 -3.33 20.40
N VAL A 66 -6.91 -2.07 20.00
CA VAL A 66 -6.32 -1.60 18.73
C VAL A 66 -5.11 -0.71 18.98
N SER A 67 -4.23 -0.63 17.99
CA SER A 67 -3.14 0.35 17.98
C SER A 67 -3.54 1.55 17.11
N GLY A 68 -3.79 2.68 17.75
CA GLY A 68 -4.08 3.95 17.10
C GLY A 68 -2.83 4.81 16.91
N LEU A 69 -2.91 5.75 15.99
CA LEU A 69 -1.96 6.84 15.78
C LEU A 69 -2.65 8.16 16.09
N MET A 70 -1.90 9.08 16.67
CA MET A 70 -2.35 10.44 16.90
C MET A 70 -1.27 11.45 16.54
N ALA A 71 -1.61 12.43 15.70
CA ALA A 71 -0.77 13.59 15.42
C ALA A 71 -1.47 14.86 15.91
N PRO A 72 -0.71 15.88 16.33
CA PRO A 72 -1.30 17.13 16.82
C PRO A 72 -1.94 17.92 15.66
N ALA A 73 -2.80 18.90 15.97
CA ALA A 73 -3.59 19.62 14.97
C ALA A 73 -2.71 20.37 13.95
N GLU A 74 -1.53 20.82 14.37
CA GLU A 74 -0.51 21.49 13.56
C GLU A 74 0.01 20.60 12.43
N ALA A 75 -0.07 19.27 12.58
CA ALA A 75 0.26 18.32 11.52
C ALA A 75 -0.75 18.33 10.37
N ARG A 76 -1.92 18.98 10.53
CA ARG A 76 -2.97 19.13 9.50
C ARG A 76 -3.32 17.78 8.85
N GLY A 77 -3.57 16.78 9.69
CA GLY A 77 -3.93 15.43 9.25
C GLY A 77 -2.77 14.58 8.72
N ARG A 78 -1.56 15.13 8.52
CA ARG A 78 -0.46 14.43 7.85
C ARG A 78 0.33 13.57 8.83
N PHE A 79 0.24 12.25 8.70
CA PHE A 79 1.13 11.32 9.39
C PHE A 79 2.45 11.21 8.62
N PHE A 80 3.55 11.70 9.20
CA PHE A 80 4.82 11.83 8.50
C PHE A 80 6.03 11.79 9.45
N TYR A 81 7.22 12.04 8.91
CA TYR A 81 8.44 12.24 9.68
C TYR A 81 8.39 13.53 10.52
N ASN A 82 9.22 13.59 11.55
CA ASN A 82 9.64 14.88 12.13
C ASN A 82 10.60 15.61 11.16
N ASP A 83 10.89 16.88 11.43
CA ASP A 83 11.67 17.73 10.52
C ASP A 83 13.10 17.20 10.24
N GLU A 84 13.70 16.52 11.23
CA GLU A 84 15.04 15.94 11.14
C GLU A 84 15.06 14.53 10.51
N VAL A 85 13.89 13.94 10.23
CA VAL A 85 13.76 12.57 9.70
C VAL A 85 14.41 11.51 10.63
N THR A 86 14.38 11.76 11.93
CA THR A 86 14.87 10.86 12.99
C THR A 86 13.74 10.09 13.68
N GLY A 87 12.50 10.50 13.44
CA GLY A 87 11.30 9.89 13.99
C GLY A 87 10.06 10.37 13.24
N PHE A 88 8.91 10.30 13.91
CA PHE A 88 7.62 10.65 13.34
C PHE A 88 6.98 11.85 14.03
N ASN A 89 6.09 12.54 13.33
CA ASN A 89 5.29 13.65 13.89
C ASN A 89 4.03 13.16 14.65
N PHE A 90 3.93 11.86 14.89
CA PHE A 90 2.80 11.21 15.54
C PHE A 90 3.25 10.23 16.61
N ARG A 91 2.34 9.92 17.53
CA ARG A 91 2.54 8.92 18.58
C ARG A 91 1.59 7.74 18.39
N ARG A 92 2.00 6.58 18.88
CA ARG A 92 1.15 5.39 18.97
C ARG A 92 0.36 5.42 20.27
N LEU A 93 -0.90 5.00 20.20
CA LEU A 93 -1.82 4.85 21.31
C LEU A 93 -2.36 3.42 21.29
N ASN A 94 -2.58 2.82 22.44
CA ASN A 94 -3.23 1.52 22.54
C ASN A 94 -4.47 1.66 23.41
N GLY A 95 -5.58 1.06 23.00
CA GLY A 95 -6.84 1.18 23.73
C GLY A 95 -7.98 0.40 23.09
N ARG A 96 -9.17 0.53 23.68
CA ARG A 96 -10.38 -0.06 23.15
C ARG A 96 -10.82 0.67 21.88
N LEU A 97 -11.30 -0.09 20.88
CA LEU A 97 -11.79 0.50 19.63
C LEU A 97 -12.98 1.42 19.91
N GLU A 98 -13.84 1.06 20.85
CA GLU A 98 -15.03 1.81 21.22
C GLU A 98 -14.69 3.21 21.74
N ASP A 99 -13.62 3.33 22.52
CA ASP A 99 -13.18 4.62 23.05
C ASP A 99 -12.58 5.49 21.94
N PHE A 100 -11.82 4.88 21.01
CA PHE A 100 -11.33 5.56 19.82
C PHE A 100 -12.48 6.07 18.94
N LEU A 101 -13.51 5.26 18.70
CA LEU A 101 -14.67 5.63 17.89
C LEU A 101 -15.49 6.75 18.51
N ARG A 102 -15.71 6.71 19.83
CA ARG A 102 -16.39 7.80 20.56
C ARG A 102 -15.61 9.10 20.51
N GLU A 103 -14.29 9.02 20.61
CA GLU A 103 -13.43 10.19 20.49
C GLU A 103 -13.48 10.81 19.10
N LEU A 104 -13.52 10.00 18.03
CA LEU A 104 -13.71 10.51 16.66
C LEU A 104 -14.99 11.34 16.51
N LEU A 105 -16.10 10.88 17.08
CA LEU A 105 -17.36 11.65 17.09
C LEU A 105 -17.21 12.94 17.89
N ARG A 106 -16.60 12.87 19.08
CA ARG A 106 -16.44 14.02 19.97
C ARG A 106 -15.63 15.15 19.33
N ILE A 107 -14.62 14.81 18.53
CA ILE A 107 -13.74 15.80 17.87
C ILE A 107 -14.21 16.17 16.46
N GLY A 108 -15.27 15.55 15.93
CA GLY A 108 -15.63 15.63 14.51
C GLY A 108 -15.97 17.04 14.02
N ASP A 109 -16.55 17.87 14.90
CA ASP A 109 -16.94 19.25 14.64
C ASP A 109 -15.87 20.29 15.01
N ALA A 110 -14.71 19.85 15.53
CA ALA A 110 -13.63 20.77 15.82
C ALA A 110 -13.06 21.34 14.51
N GLU A 111 -12.72 22.63 14.51
CA GLU A 111 -12.15 23.30 13.33
C GLU A 111 -10.76 22.73 12.96
N ALA A 112 -9.96 22.40 13.98
CA ALA A 112 -8.64 21.81 13.84
C ALA A 112 -8.50 20.60 14.79
N PRO A 113 -9.12 19.44 14.45
CA PRO A 113 -9.01 18.26 15.29
C PRO A 113 -7.59 17.67 15.19
N PRO A 114 -7.10 17.00 16.26
CA PRO A 114 -5.92 16.16 16.12
C PRO A 114 -6.20 15.06 15.08
N ALA A 115 -5.16 14.65 14.35
CA ALA A 115 -5.26 13.54 13.41
C ALA A 115 -5.33 12.23 14.20
N MET A 116 -6.31 11.37 13.90
CA MET A 116 -6.48 10.08 14.56
C MET A 116 -6.69 8.97 13.53
N ALA A 117 -5.96 7.86 13.69
CA ALA A 117 -6.08 6.71 12.80
C ALA A 117 -5.84 5.37 13.52
N VAL A 118 -6.70 4.39 13.29
CA VAL A 118 -6.42 2.97 13.46
C VAL A 118 -6.10 2.41 12.09
N GLN A 119 -4.95 1.77 11.96
CA GLN A 119 -4.38 1.39 10.68
C GLN A 119 -4.23 -0.12 10.56
N SER A 120 -4.71 -0.67 9.44
CA SER A 120 -4.43 -2.05 9.04
C SER A 120 -4.84 -3.11 10.07
N GLU A 121 -5.98 -2.98 10.73
CA GLU A 121 -6.43 -4.00 11.68
C GLU A 121 -7.03 -5.22 10.96
N ALA A 122 -6.69 -6.43 11.40
CA ALA A 122 -7.27 -7.66 10.86
C ALA A 122 -8.74 -7.78 11.31
N ILE A 123 -9.68 -7.65 10.37
CA ILE A 123 -11.11 -7.56 10.70
C ILE A 123 -11.62 -8.84 11.33
N ALA A 124 -11.19 -10.00 10.82
CA ALA A 124 -11.65 -11.30 11.33
C ALA A 124 -11.31 -11.52 12.81
N GLU A 125 -10.20 -10.93 13.27
CA GLU A 125 -9.83 -10.98 14.68
C GLU A 125 -10.58 -9.92 15.49
N LEU A 126 -10.56 -8.67 15.02
CA LEU A 126 -11.06 -7.51 15.77
C LEU A 126 -12.59 -7.41 15.78
N LEU A 127 -13.25 -7.62 14.64
CA LEU A 127 -14.69 -7.47 14.41
C LEU A 127 -15.25 -8.68 13.62
N PRO A 128 -15.32 -9.89 14.21
CA PRO A 128 -15.79 -11.09 13.50
C PRO A 128 -17.20 -10.93 12.91
N ALA A 129 -18.10 -10.25 13.61
CA ALA A 129 -19.45 -9.96 13.13
C ALA A 129 -19.45 -9.05 11.89
N PHE A 130 -18.57 -8.04 11.86
CA PHE A 130 -18.38 -7.20 10.68
C PHE A 130 -17.88 -8.03 9.49
N ALA A 131 -16.85 -8.86 9.70
CA ALA A 131 -16.27 -9.70 8.65
C ALA A 131 -17.31 -10.68 8.07
N ALA A 132 -18.23 -11.18 8.90
CA ALA A 132 -19.30 -12.05 8.46
C ALA A 132 -20.36 -11.31 7.62
N ALA A 133 -20.72 -10.07 7.99
CA ALA A 133 -21.80 -9.32 7.37
C ALA A 133 -21.39 -8.49 6.13
N ASN A 134 -20.11 -8.10 6.03
CA ASN A 134 -19.60 -7.19 4.98
C ASN A 134 -18.56 -7.91 4.11
N ARG A 135 -19.00 -8.96 3.40
CA ARG A 135 -18.11 -9.78 2.57
C ARG A 135 -17.97 -9.21 1.17
N LEU A 136 -16.75 -9.19 0.65
CA LEU A 136 -16.49 -8.92 -0.76
C LEU A 136 -16.56 -10.24 -1.53
N ALA A 137 -17.64 -10.44 -2.29
CA ALA A 137 -17.82 -11.64 -3.11
C ALA A 137 -16.75 -11.79 -4.20
N LEU A 138 -16.14 -10.69 -4.63
CA LEU A 138 -15.11 -10.66 -5.66
C LEU A 138 -13.81 -11.35 -5.23
N LEU A 139 -13.51 -11.34 -3.92
CA LEU A 139 -12.25 -11.85 -3.35
C LEU A 139 -12.51 -12.72 -2.10
N PRO A 140 -13.22 -13.86 -2.23
CA PRO A 140 -13.70 -14.63 -1.08
C PRO A 140 -12.58 -15.29 -0.25
N GLY A 141 -11.39 -15.48 -0.83
CA GLY A 141 -10.22 -16.08 -0.18
C GLY A 141 -9.21 -15.07 0.38
N VAL A 142 -9.46 -13.77 0.24
CA VAL A 142 -8.53 -12.72 0.67
C VAL A 142 -9.01 -12.12 2.00
N ALA A 143 -8.14 -12.13 3.00
CA ALA A 143 -8.48 -11.59 4.31
C ALA A 143 -8.53 -10.05 4.27
N PRO A 144 -9.63 -9.41 4.73
CA PRO A 144 -9.73 -7.96 4.73
C PRO A 144 -9.03 -7.32 5.93
N ARG A 145 -8.59 -6.07 5.73
CA ARG A 145 -8.10 -5.18 6.79
C ARG A 145 -8.92 -3.90 6.84
N ILE A 146 -9.08 -3.32 8.02
CA ILE A 146 -9.85 -2.09 8.25
C ILE A 146 -8.95 -0.93 8.68
N TRP A 147 -9.30 0.25 8.18
CA TRP A 147 -8.69 1.53 8.49
C TRP A 147 -9.79 2.47 8.97
N ILE A 148 -9.59 3.11 10.11
CA ILE A 148 -10.58 3.98 10.73
C ILE A 148 -9.87 5.26 11.14
N GLY A 149 -10.42 6.42 10.82
CA GLY A 149 -9.82 7.69 11.24
C GLY A 149 -10.68 8.89 10.91
N ASN A 150 -10.11 10.08 11.04
CA ASN A 150 -10.74 11.33 10.64
C ASN A 150 -10.08 11.93 9.40
N ARG A 151 -10.04 13.27 9.32
CA ARG A 151 -9.42 14.03 8.23
C ARG A 151 -7.90 13.92 8.29
N ILE A 152 -7.39 12.91 7.61
CA ILE A 152 -5.97 12.54 7.59
C ILE A 152 -5.45 12.42 6.17
N ARG A 153 -4.13 12.56 6.04
CA ARG A 153 -3.38 12.46 4.80
C ARG A 153 -2.22 11.49 4.99
N VAL A 154 -2.10 10.53 4.09
CA VAL A 154 -1.00 9.58 4.01
C VAL A 154 -0.19 9.91 2.76
N ALA A 155 1.12 10.09 2.94
CA ALA A 155 2.03 10.41 1.85
C ALA A 155 2.03 9.31 0.75
N PRO A 156 2.30 9.65 -0.52
CA PRO A 156 2.38 8.66 -1.58
C PRO A 156 3.35 7.54 -1.22
N HIS A 157 2.89 6.30 -1.32
CA HIS A 157 3.67 5.10 -1.06
C HIS A 157 3.18 3.98 -1.97
N TYR A 158 3.85 2.83 -1.95
CA TYR A 158 3.47 1.66 -2.73
C TYR A 158 3.46 0.42 -1.84
N ASP A 159 2.73 -0.59 -2.29
CA ASP A 159 2.68 -1.91 -1.66
C ASP A 159 3.28 -2.97 -2.57
N LEU A 160 3.86 -4.01 -1.97
CA LEU A 160 4.29 -5.24 -2.65
C LEU A 160 3.13 -6.23 -2.83
N MET A 161 1.91 -5.71 -2.97
CA MET A 161 0.67 -6.46 -3.10
C MET A 161 -0.28 -5.71 -4.04
N GLU A 162 -1.18 -6.44 -4.70
CA GLU A 162 -2.35 -5.83 -5.30
C GLU A 162 -3.39 -5.51 -4.23
N ASN A 163 -4.24 -4.51 -4.46
CA ASN A 163 -5.20 -4.04 -3.47
C ASN A 163 -6.56 -3.71 -4.10
N VAL A 164 -7.64 -4.09 -3.42
CA VAL A 164 -8.98 -3.50 -3.63
C VAL A 164 -9.33 -2.72 -2.37
N ALA A 165 -9.40 -1.40 -2.47
CA ALA A 165 -9.68 -0.48 -1.38
C ALA A 165 -11.13 0.01 -1.46
N CYS A 166 -11.99 -0.48 -0.57
CA CYS A 166 -13.41 -0.18 -0.50
C CYS A 166 -13.70 0.96 0.50
N CYS A 167 -14.33 2.03 0.03
CA CYS A 167 -14.77 3.14 0.88
C CYS A 167 -16.08 2.76 1.59
N VAL A 168 -16.03 2.67 2.92
CA VAL A 168 -17.19 2.26 3.75
C VAL A 168 -17.89 3.47 4.35
N ALA A 169 -17.13 4.43 4.88
CA ALA A 169 -17.66 5.65 5.46
C ALA A 169 -16.77 6.86 5.13
N GLY A 170 -17.40 8.03 5.05
CA GLY A 170 -16.77 9.26 4.56
C GLY A 170 -16.38 9.17 3.08
N ARG A 171 -15.55 10.11 2.63
CA ARG A 171 -14.98 10.10 1.27
C ARG A 171 -13.47 9.93 1.31
N ARG A 172 -12.94 9.20 0.34
CA ARG A 172 -11.51 8.91 0.22
C ARG A 172 -10.97 9.39 -1.12
N ARG A 173 -9.99 10.30 -1.10
CA ARG A 173 -9.29 10.73 -2.32
C ARG A 173 -7.96 10.02 -2.43
N PHE A 174 -7.65 9.53 -3.62
CA PHE A 174 -6.39 8.90 -3.96
C PHE A 174 -5.69 9.69 -5.06
N THR A 175 -4.42 10.00 -4.85
CA THR A 175 -3.51 10.54 -5.88
C THR A 175 -2.56 9.43 -6.28
N LEU A 176 -2.64 8.96 -7.53
CA LEU A 176 -1.97 7.77 -8.01
C LEU A 176 -0.82 8.12 -8.94
N PHE A 177 0.27 7.38 -8.87
CA PHE A 177 1.39 7.49 -9.78
C PHE A 177 1.83 6.11 -10.27
N PRO A 178 2.20 5.96 -11.56
CA PRO A 178 2.72 4.70 -12.07
C PRO A 178 4.02 4.27 -11.36
N PRO A 179 4.33 2.95 -11.31
CA PRO A 179 5.53 2.45 -10.63
C PRO A 179 6.86 3.01 -11.17
N ASP A 180 6.92 3.37 -12.44
CA ASP A 180 8.11 3.93 -13.09
C ASP A 180 8.47 5.36 -12.63
N GLN A 181 7.57 6.01 -11.87
CA GLN A 181 7.80 7.33 -11.27
C GLN A 181 8.61 7.28 -9.97
N LEU A 182 9.09 6.11 -9.53
CA LEU A 182 9.85 5.93 -8.29
C LEU A 182 10.98 6.97 -8.12
N ALA A 183 11.75 7.25 -9.16
CA ALA A 183 12.86 8.22 -9.09
C ALA A 183 12.37 9.66 -8.90
N ASN A 184 11.17 9.99 -9.39
CA ASN A 184 10.58 11.33 -9.37
C ASN A 184 9.79 11.60 -8.09
N LEU A 185 9.47 10.56 -7.31
CA LEU A 185 8.73 10.65 -6.05
C LEU A 185 9.61 10.79 -4.81
N TYR A 186 10.94 10.76 -4.95
CA TYR A 186 11.89 10.92 -3.84
C TYR A 186 11.54 10.04 -2.63
N PRO A 187 11.66 8.69 -2.75
CA PRO A 187 11.35 7.78 -1.65
C PRO A 187 12.21 8.09 -0.42
N GLY A 188 11.59 8.01 0.75
CA GLY A 188 12.26 8.20 2.04
C GLY A 188 13.19 7.05 2.44
N PRO A 189 13.69 7.07 3.68
CA PRO A 189 14.56 6.02 4.23
C PRO A 189 13.94 4.62 4.16
N PHE A 190 14.79 3.60 4.06
CA PHE A 190 14.39 2.20 4.05
C PHE A 190 14.07 1.67 5.46
N GLU A 191 14.80 2.17 6.45
CA GLU A 191 14.80 1.67 7.83
C GLU A 191 13.74 2.34 8.71
N LEU A 192 13.33 3.57 8.34
CA LEU A 192 12.35 4.35 9.07
C LEU A 192 11.17 4.67 8.15
N THR A 193 10.10 3.87 8.23
CA THR A 193 8.94 3.99 7.35
C THR A 193 7.64 4.27 8.13
N PRO A 194 6.89 5.34 7.79
CA PRO A 194 5.58 5.61 8.37
C PRO A 194 4.52 4.58 7.98
N ALA A 195 4.64 3.99 6.78
CA ALA A 195 3.62 3.15 6.15
C ALA A 195 4.05 1.68 5.95
N GLY A 196 5.17 1.25 6.56
CA GLY A 196 5.75 -0.08 6.32
C GLY A 196 6.59 -0.17 5.04
N THR A 197 6.38 0.73 4.08
CA THR A 197 7.25 0.96 2.91
C THR A 197 7.73 2.42 2.87
N PRO A 198 8.82 2.73 2.15
CA PRO A 198 9.25 4.11 1.96
C PRO A 198 8.14 4.95 1.34
N VAL A 199 7.84 6.07 1.97
CA VAL A 199 6.89 7.05 1.46
C VAL A 199 7.63 8.13 0.67
N SER A 200 6.94 8.83 -0.22
CA SER A 200 7.46 10.01 -0.89
C SER A 200 7.79 11.09 0.12
N MET A 201 8.97 11.72 -0.05
CA MET A 201 9.36 12.87 0.77
C MET A 201 8.59 14.15 0.40
N VAL A 202 7.85 14.14 -0.71
CA VAL A 202 7.13 15.31 -1.23
C VAL A 202 5.71 15.34 -0.70
N ASP A 203 5.24 16.50 -0.25
CA ASP A 203 3.80 16.74 -0.01
C ASP A 203 3.14 17.11 -1.34
N PRO A 204 2.24 16.29 -1.91
CA PRO A 204 1.60 16.59 -3.19
C PRO A 204 0.74 17.86 -3.17
N PHE A 205 0.31 18.32 -2.00
CA PHE A 205 -0.55 19.50 -1.84
C PHE A 205 0.24 20.80 -1.66
N ALA A 206 1.51 20.68 -1.27
CA ALA A 206 2.43 21.79 -1.10
C ALA A 206 3.85 21.36 -1.53
N PRO A 207 4.05 21.03 -2.83
CA PRO A 207 5.32 20.51 -3.29
C PRO A 207 6.39 21.60 -3.30
N ASP A 208 7.49 21.36 -2.59
CA ASP A 208 8.71 22.17 -2.66
C ASP A 208 9.50 21.76 -3.91
N LEU A 209 9.25 22.44 -5.03
CA LEU A 209 9.89 22.13 -6.32
C LEU A 209 11.33 22.63 -6.41
N ASP A 210 11.75 23.54 -5.53
CA ASP A 210 13.15 23.93 -5.43
C ASP A 210 13.97 22.78 -4.83
N ARG A 211 13.42 22.10 -3.82
CA ARG A 211 14.03 20.91 -3.20
C ARG A 211 13.79 19.62 -4.01
N TYR A 212 12.64 19.48 -4.63
CA TYR A 212 12.19 18.26 -5.32
C TYR A 212 11.80 18.53 -6.80
N PRO A 213 12.71 19.03 -7.64
CA PRO A 213 12.37 19.48 -8.99
C PRO A 213 11.78 18.39 -9.91
N ARG A 214 12.17 17.12 -9.71
CA ARG A 214 11.63 15.99 -10.51
C ARG A 214 10.18 15.66 -10.18
N PHE A 215 9.63 16.18 -9.08
CA PHE A 215 8.24 15.89 -8.73
C PHE A 215 7.26 16.41 -9.78
N ALA A 216 7.62 17.47 -10.52
CA ALA A 216 6.83 17.94 -11.65
C ALA A 216 6.63 16.85 -12.72
N GLU A 217 7.65 16.04 -12.98
CA GLU A 217 7.54 14.89 -13.89
C GLU A 217 6.56 13.86 -13.31
N ALA A 218 6.72 13.45 -12.05
CA ALA A 218 5.79 12.53 -11.39
C ALA A 218 4.34 13.03 -11.50
N TRP A 219 4.12 14.32 -11.25
CA TRP A 219 2.79 14.93 -11.31
C TRP A 219 2.17 14.88 -12.71
N SER A 220 2.95 15.02 -13.78
CA SER A 220 2.42 14.92 -15.16
C SER A 220 1.90 13.52 -15.51
N HIS A 221 2.31 12.48 -14.78
CA HIS A 221 1.83 11.10 -14.93
C HIS A 221 0.79 10.71 -13.87
N ALA A 222 0.44 11.63 -12.97
CA ALA A 222 -0.46 11.33 -11.87
C ALA A 222 -1.92 11.29 -12.32
N SER A 223 -2.75 10.57 -11.55
CA SER A 223 -4.20 10.57 -11.70
C SER A 223 -4.89 10.61 -10.34
N GLU A 224 -6.18 10.95 -10.32
CA GLU A 224 -6.94 11.09 -9.08
C GLU A 224 -8.24 10.26 -9.11
N ALA A 225 -8.59 9.68 -7.97
CA ALA A 225 -9.91 9.11 -7.72
C ALA A 225 -10.47 9.61 -6.39
N THR A 226 -11.71 10.10 -6.37
CA THR A 226 -12.47 10.29 -5.13
C THR A 226 -13.54 9.20 -5.05
N LEU A 227 -13.50 8.43 -3.96
CA LEU A 227 -14.43 7.35 -3.65
C LEU A 227 -15.51 7.83 -2.69
N GLU A 228 -16.75 7.51 -3.01
CA GLU A 228 -17.92 7.68 -2.13
C GLU A 228 -18.23 6.38 -1.36
N PRO A 229 -19.00 6.42 -0.26
CA PRO A 229 -19.41 5.22 0.46
C PRO A 229 -20.11 4.19 -0.45
N GLY A 230 -19.45 3.04 -0.62
CA GLY A 230 -19.87 1.96 -1.52
C GLY A 230 -18.91 1.71 -2.69
N ASP A 231 -18.08 2.68 -3.05
CA ASP A 231 -17.12 2.54 -4.14
C ASP A 231 -15.86 1.78 -3.71
N ALA A 232 -15.16 1.20 -4.68
CA ALA A 232 -13.84 0.64 -4.47
C ALA A 232 -12.84 1.12 -5.52
N LEU A 233 -11.56 1.09 -5.17
CA LEU A 233 -10.44 1.32 -6.08
C LEU A 233 -9.61 0.05 -6.19
N TYR A 234 -9.42 -0.44 -7.41
CA TYR A 234 -8.39 -1.42 -7.71
C TYR A 234 -7.04 -0.72 -7.86
N LEU A 235 -6.04 -1.16 -7.10
CA LEU A 235 -4.66 -0.71 -7.15
C LEU A 235 -3.77 -1.89 -7.55
N PRO A 236 -3.12 -1.84 -8.72
CA PRO A 236 -2.19 -2.87 -9.14
C PRO A 236 -0.91 -2.84 -8.30
N TYR A 237 -0.18 -3.95 -8.35
CA TYR A 237 1.12 -4.12 -7.69
C TYR A 237 2.06 -2.94 -7.94
N MET A 238 2.70 -2.43 -6.87
CA MET A 238 3.68 -1.32 -6.89
C MET A 238 3.15 0.05 -7.36
N TRP A 239 1.85 0.23 -7.57
CA TRP A 239 1.33 1.57 -7.87
C TRP A 239 1.45 2.48 -6.65
N TRP A 240 2.04 3.65 -6.88
CA TRP A 240 2.17 4.66 -5.85
C TRP A 240 0.82 5.33 -5.62
N HIS A 241 0.47 5.56 -4.35
CA HIS A 241 -0.80 6.16 -3.99
C HIS A 241 -0.66 7.02 -2.72
N GLY A 242 -0.97 8.30 -2.85
CA GLY A 242 -1.25 9.20 -1.73
C GLY A 242 -2.73 9.11 -1.39
N VAL A 243 -3.08 9.19 -0.11
CA VAL A 243 -4.46 8.97 0.33
C VAL A 243 -4.91 10.08 1.28
N GLU A 244 -6.02 10.73 0.94
CA GLU A 244 -6.72 11.67 1.80
C GLU A 244 -8.07 11.12 2.26
N SER A 245 -8.37 11.45 3.50
CA SER A 245 -9.58 11.12 4.22
C SER A 245 -10.32 12.44 4.43
N LEU A 246 -11.49 12.61 3.83
CA LEU A 246 -12.08 13.97 3.70
C LEU A 246 -13.06 14.32 4.82
N GLU A 247 -13.56 13.33 5.55
CA GLU A 247 -14.66 13.47 6.50
C GLU A 247 -14.23 13.21 7.96
N PRO A 248 -15.01 13.65 8.96
CA PRO A 248 -14.68 13.48 10.38
C PRO A 248 -14.58 12.02 10.81
N VAL A 249 -15.43 11.17 10.23
CA VAL A 249 -15.33 9.71 10.33
C VAL A 249 -15.11 9.14 8.94
N SER A 250 -13.98 8.47 8.75
CA SER A 250 -13.63 7.75 7.53
C SER A 250 -13.29 6.31 7.85
N ILE A 251 -13.87 5.40 7.08
CA ILE A 251 -13.61 3.97 7.19
C ILE A 251 -13.33 3.43 5.79
N LEU A 252 -12.19 2.75 5.66
CA LEU A 252 -11.78 2.03 4.47
C LEU A 252 -11.59 0.56 4.85
N VAL A 253 -12.09 -0.35 4.03
CA VAL A 253 -11.77 -1.78 4.11
C VAL A 253 -11.01 -2.15 2.86
N ASN A 254 -9.87 -2.81 3.00
CA ASN A 254 -9.07 -3.20 1.86
C ASN A 254 -8.71 -4.69 1.87
N TYR A 255 -8.43 -5.21 0.68
CA TYR A 255 -8.07 -6.59 0.43
C TYR A 255 -6.71 -6.60 -0.26
N TRP A 256 -5.68 -7.08 0.41
CA TRP A 256 -4.34 -7.23 -0.16
C TRP A 256 -4.05 -8.68 -0.51
N TRP A 257 -3.52 -8.90 -1.71
CA TRP A 257 -3.06 -10.22 -2.13
C TRP A 257 -1.85 -10.11 -3.08
N THR A 258 -1.19 -11.24 -3.28
CA THR A 258 -0.16 -11.37 -4.29
C THR A 258 -0.20 -12.78 -4.89
N ASP A 259 0.05 -12.87 -6.19
CA ASP A 259 0.19 -14.16 -6.90
C ASP A 259 1.63 -14.67 -6.84
N HIS A 260 2.53 -14.02 -6.09
CA HIS A 260 3.89 -14.49 -5.89
C HIS A 260 3.89 -15.84 -5.16
N ASP A 261 4.64 -16.80 -5.71
CA ASP A 261 4.88 -18.09 -5.06
C ASP A 261 5.58 -17.86 -3.71
N PRO A 262 4.96 -18.26 -2.57
CA PRO A 262 5.57 -18.11 -1.24
C PRO A 262 6.89 -18.85 -1.07
N ALA A 263 7.21 -19.80 -1.96
CA ALA A 263 8.50 -20.46 -1.98
C ALA A 263 9.62 -19.59 -2.58
N LEU A 264 9.32 -18.45 -3.19
CA LEU A 264 10.30 -17.47 -3.66
C LEU A 264 10.74 -16.52 -2.53
N GLY A 265 11.88 -15.87 -2.71
CA GLY A 265 12.32 -14.81 -1.81
C GLY A 265 11.53 -13.52 -1.98
N VAL A 266 11.53 -12.66 -0.96
CA VAL A 266 10.89 -11.34 -1.03
C VAL A 266 11.75 -10.41 -1.91
N PRO A 267 11.20 -9.74 -2.94
CA PRO A 267 11.97 -8.86 -3.82
C PRO A 267 12.74 -7.74 -3.08
N TYR A 268 12.17 -7.25 -1.99
CA TYR A 268 12.78 -6.20 -1.17
C TYR A 268 14.08 -6.67 -0.47
N ASP A 269 14.09 -7.90 0.04
CA ASP A 269 15.29 -8.49 0.65
C ASP A 269 16.41 -8.65 -0.38
N ALA A 270 16.04 -9.07 -1.60
CA ALA A 270 16.96 -9.13 -2.71
C ALA A 270 17.52 -7.74 -3.04
N LEU A 271 16.67 -6.70 -3.12
CA LEU A 271 17.14 -5.33 -3.34
C LEU A 271 18.15 -4.89 -2.28
N LEU A 272 17.88 -5.11 -0.99
CA LEU A 272 18.80 -4.76 0.10
C LEU A 272 20.15 -5.48 -0.04
N HIS A 273 20.13 -6.77 -0.39
CA HIS A 273 21.36 -7.52 -0.63
C HIS A 273 22.14 -6.99 -1.85
N ASN A 274 21.45 -6.61 -2.93
CA ASN A 274 22.06 -5.98 -4.11
C ASN A 274 22.69 -4.62 -3.76
N LEU A 275 22.05 -3.83 -2.89
CA LEU A 275 22.63 -2.56 -2.42
C LEU A 275 23.93 -2.80 -1.66
N LEU A 276 23.95 -3.78 -0.75
CA LEU A 276 25.15 -4.17 0.00
C LEU A 276 26.26 -4.65 -0.94
N ALA A 277 25.94 -5.53 -1.89
CA ALA A 277 26.93 -6.20 -2.73
C ALA A 277 27.47 -5.30 -3.86
N PHE A 278 26.62 -4.47 -4.49
CA PHE A 278 26.95 -3.84 -5.77
C PHE A 278 27.02 -2.32 -5.74
N ARG A 279 26.28 -1.64 -4.85
CA ARG A 279 26.10 -0.17 -4.91
C ARG A 279 27.43 0.59 -4.87
N HIS A 280 28.38 0.11 -4.07
CA HIS A 280 29.65 0.79 -3.79
C HIS A 280 30.83 0.33 -4.66
N LEU A 281 30.61 -0.58 -5.61
CA LEU A 281 31.64 -0.97 -6.57
C LEU A 281 31.99 0.19 -7.52
N PRO A 282 33.18 0.19 -8.15
CA PRO A 282 33.51 1.11 -9.24
C PRO A 282 32.44 1.11 -10.36
N PRO A 283 32.21 2.24 -11.05
CA PRO A 283 31.18 2.31 -12.10
C PRO A 283 31.30 1.25 -13.19
N ALA A 284 32.52 0.92 -13.62
CA ALA A 284 32.77 -0.11 -14.61
C ALA A 284 32.34 -1.50 -14.12
N ASP A 285 32.65 -1.84 -12.87
CA ASP A 285 32.31 -3.12 -12.26
C ASP A 285 30.80 -3.24 -12.03
N ARG A 286 30.13 -2.15 -11.63
CA ARG A 286 28.66 -2.13 -11.53
C ARG A 286 27.98 -2.40 -12.88
N ALA A 287 28.55 -1.90 -13.98
CA ALA A 287 28.00 -2.15 -15.31
C ALA A 287 28.09 -3.63 -15.68
N ILE A 288 29.18 -4.32 -15.29
CA ILE A 288 29.33 -5.77 -15.47
C ILE A 288 28.28 -6.53 -14.66
N TRP A 289 28.11 -6.22 -13.38
CA TRP A 289 27.11 -6.88 -12.53
C TRP A 289 25.67 -6.61 -12.98
N ARG A 290 25.38 -5.41 -13.50
CA ARG A 290 24.09 -5.12 -14.14
C ARG A 290 23.85 -6.05 -15.32
N ALA A 291 24.82 -6.22 -16.22
CA ALA A 291 24.69 -7.14 -17.35
C ALA A 291 24.49 -8.60 -16.89
N MET A 292 25.13 -9.01 -15.79
CA MET A 292 24.89 -10.34 -15.20
C MET A 292 23.46 -10.49 -14.65
N LEU A 293 22.93 -9.50 -13.94
CA LEU A 293 21.55 -9.52 -13.43
C LEU A 293 20.53 -9.50 -14.59
N ASP A 294 20.77 -8.67 -15.60
CA ASP A 294 19.94 -8.60 -16.80
C ASP A 294 19.87 -9.96 -17.50
N HIS A 295 20.99 -10.69 -17.59
CA HIS A 295 21.04 -12.02 -18.18
C HIS A 295 20.41 -13.12 -17.29
N TYR A 296 20.83 -13.22 -16.03
CA TYR A 296 20.49 -14.36 -15.16
C TYR A 296 19.19 -14.20 -14.37
N VAL A 297 18.74 -12.97 -14.11
CA VAL A 297 17.56 -12.69 -13.26
C VAL A 297 16.40 -12.15 -14.08
N PHE A 298 16.67 -11.24 -15.01
CA PHE A 298 15.64 -10.60 -15.84
C PHE A 298 15.49 -11.20 -17.24
N GLU A 299 16.29 -12.22 -17.56
CA GLU A 299 16.25 -12.99 -18.81
C GLU A 299 16.26 -12.09 -20.07
N ALA A 300 16.96 -10.95 -20.02
CA ALA A 300 16.99 -9.95 -21.09
C ALA A 300 17.57 -10.48 -22.41
N ASN A 301 18.23 -11.65 -22.40
CA ASN A 301 18.80 -12.32 -23.56
C ASN A 301 18.23 -13.74 -23.79
N GLY A 302 17.04 -14.03 -23.25
CA GLY A 302 16.43 -15.36 -23.26
C GLY A 302 16.86 -16.23 -22.08
N ASP A 303 16.43 -17.51 -22.08
CA ASP A 303 16.73 -18.46 -21.00
C ASP A 303 18.26 -18.66 -20.84
N PRO A 304 18.85 -18.25 -19.70
CA PRO A 304 20.29 -18.32 -19.48
C PRO A 304 20.83 -19.76 -19.47
N ALA A 305 19.97 -20.76 -19.24
CA ALA A 305 20.33 -22.17 -19.19
C ALA A 305 20.06 -22.92 -20.50
N ALA A 306 19.56 -22.26 -21.55
CA ALA A 306 19.16 -22.90 -22.80
C ALA A 306 20.30 -23.64 -23.51
N HIS A 307 21.54 -23.16 -23.36
CA HIS A 307 22.72 -23.77 -23.96
C HIS A 307 23.24 -25.00 -23.19
N LEU A 308 22.72 -25.27 -21.99
CA LEU A 308 23.15 -26.37 -21.13
C LEU A 308 22.24 -27.60 -21.31
N PRO A 309 22.80 -28.82 -21.34
CA PRO A 309 21.98 -30.03 -21.20
C PRO A 309 21.14 -29.97 -19.92
N ARG A 310 19.88 -30.46 -19.94
CA ARG A 310 18.96 -30.40 -18.78
C ARG A 310 19.59 -30.82 -17.44
N ARG A 311 20.45 -31.86 -17.45
CA ARG A 311 21.16 -32.36 -16.26
C ARG A 311 22.19 -31.38 -15.68
N ALA A 312 22.65 -30.41 -16.45
CA ALA A 312 23.67 -29.42 -16.09
C ALA A 312 23.09 -28.03 -15.76
N GLN A 313 21.80 -27.81 -15.98
CA GLN A 313 21.17 -26.49 -15.74
C GLN A 313 21.17 -26.09 -14.26
N GLY A 314 21.24 -27.05 -13.33
CA GLY A 314 21.33 -26.76 -11.89
C GLY A 314 20.19 -25.85 -11.41
N ILE A 315 20.56 -24.77 -10.71
CA ILE A 315 19.63 -23.75 -10.19
C ILE A 315 19.12 -22.78 -11.28
N LEU A 316 19.73 -22.77 -12.46
CA LEU A 316 19.29 -21.95 -13.60
C LEU A 316 18.16 -22.63 -14.41
N GLY A 317 17.88 -23.90 -14.15
CA GLY A 317 16.74 -24.58 -14.78
C GLY A 317 15.40 -24.13 -14.17
N PRO A 318 14.25 -24.54 -14.76
CA PRO A 318 12.92 -24.13 -14.31
C PRO A 318 12.70 -24.29 -12.80
N ALA A 319 11.99 -23.35 -12.17
CA ALA A 319 11.75 -23.39 -10.74
C ALA A 319 11.15 -24.74 -10.28
N SER A 320 11.73 -25.31 -9.22
CA SER A 320 11.20 -26.49 -8.54
C SER A 320 11.49 -26.41 -7.04
N PRO A 321 10.70 -27.09 -6.18
CA PRO A 321 10.94 -27.10 -4.74
C PRO A 321 12.38 -27.49 -4.37
N GLN A 322 12.95 -28.46 -5.09
CA GLN A 322 14.32 -28.94 -4.87
C GLN A 322 15.37 -27.89 -5.26
N ARG A 323 15.20 -27.20 -6.39
CA ARG A 323 16.11 -26.15 -6.84
C ARG A 323 16.05 -24.93 -5.91
N LEU A 324 14.86 -24.50 -5.52
CA LEU A 324 14.67 -23.39 -4.58
C LEU A 324 15.27 -23.72 -3.21
N ALA A 325 15.13 -24.96 -2.73
CA ALA A 325 15.79 -25.42 -1.50
C ALA A 325 17.32 -25.41 -1.64
N ALA A 326 17.86 -25.85 -2.78
CA ALA A 326 19.30 -25.81 -3.05
C ALA A 326 19.84 -24.37 -3.08
N MET A 327 19.13 -23.43 -3.72
CA MET A 327 19.48 -22.00 -3.72
C MET A 327 19.49 -21.44 -2.30
N ARG A 328 18.44 -21.71 -1.50
CA ARG A 328 18.40 -21.29 -0.09
C ARG A 328 19.55 -21.85 0.73
N ALA A 329 19.91 -23.12 0.53
CA ALA A 329 21.04 -23.73 1.23
C ALA A 329 22.37 -23.07 0.86
N MET A 330 22.56 -22.71 -0.43
CA MET A 330 23.74 -21.98 -0.89
C MET A 330 23.81 -20.59 -0.24
N LEU A 331 22.71 -19.83 -0.28
CA LEU A 331 22.62 -18.52 0.34
C LEU A 331 22.89 -18.57 1.85
N ARG A 332 22.30 -19.55 2.57
CA ARG A 332 22.52 -19.73 4.00
C ARG A 332 24.01 -19.89 4.35
N ARG A 333 24.73 -20.74 3.61
CA ARG A 333 26.18 -20.93 3.82
C ARG A 333 26.97 -19.64 3.62
N ILE A 334 26.60 -18.83 2.64
CA ILE A 334 27.24 -17.53 2.38
C ILE A 334 27.07 -16.60 3.60
N PHE A 335 25.85 -16.49 4.12
CA PHE A 335 25.56 -15.63 5.27
C PHE A 335 26.14 -16.14 6.60
N GLU A 336 26.39 -17.45 6.73
CA GLU A 336 27.06 -18.05 7.89
C GLU A 336 28.59 -17.95 7.83
N GLY A 337 29.17 -17.24 6.85
CA GLY A 337 30.62 -17.09 6.70
C GLY A 337 31.33 -18.27 6.02
N GLY A 338 30.56 -19.20 5.45
CA GLY A 338 31.05 -20.31 4.63
C GLY A 338 31.13 -19.99 3.13
N GLY A 339 31.08 -18.71 2.77
CA GLY A 339 31.44 -18.24 1.43
C GLY A 339 32.93 -18.44 1.17
N LYS A 340 33.31 -18.71 -0.08
CA LYS A 340 34.71 -18.93 -0.46
C LYS A 340 35.61 -17.75 -0.12
#